data_AF-A0AA38UCR4-F1
#
_entry.id   AF-A0AA38UCR4-F1
#
_cell.length_a   1.000
_cell.length_b   1.000
_cell.length_c   1.000
_cell.angle_alpha   90.00
_cell.angle_beta   90.00
_cell.angle_gamma   90.00
#
_symmetry.space_group_name_H-M   'P 1'
#
loop_
_entity.id
_entity.type
_entity.pdbx_description
1 polymer ?
#
loop_
_entity_poly.entity_id
_entity_poly.type
_entity_poly.pdbx_seq_one_letter_code
_entity_poly.pdbx_strand_id
1 'polypeptide(L)'
;MTHQTENPCNSVQPIGEIGIFNDSQGITINESEINVAGRDIYKTYNYVSKDKEKKLIDWLAAPDCSANFVAASDKRVTGTGKWVLEDPIYLDWLKKDKGSILWIQGKAGSGKTCLL
;
A
#
# COMPACT_ATOMS: atom_id res chain seq x y z
N MET A 1 36.72 42.40 49.19
CA MET A 1 37.50 41.34 48.51
C MET A 1 36.67 40.06 48.56
N THR A 2 35.69 39.92 47.67
CA THR A 2 34.82 38.74 47.63
C THR A 2 35.47 37.69 46.74
N HIS A 3 36.04 36.65 47.34
CA HIS A 3 36.53 35.48 46.62
C HIS A 3 35.32 34.71 46.06
N GLN A 4 35.17 34.68 44.74
CA GLN A 4 34.31 33.71 44.09
C GLN A 4 35.04 32.36 44.11
N THR A 5 34.45 31.37 44.77
CA THR A 5 34.86 29.98 44.67
C THR A 5 34.22 29.40 43.41
N GLU A 6 34.93 29.46 42.29
CA GLU A 6 34.55 28.67 41.11
C GLU A 6 34.83 27.21 41.42
N ASN A 7 33.77 26.39 41.46
CA ASN A 7 33.88 24.94 41.59
C ASN A 7 34.41 24.38 40.25
N PRO A 8 35.59 23.74 40.21
CA PRO A 8 36.20 23.25 38.97
C PRO A 8 35.49 22.02 38.36
N CYS A 9 34.39 21.57 38.95
CA CYS A 9 33.69 20.32 38.60
C CYS A 9 32.54 20.50 37.60
N ASN A 10 32.28 21.71 37.10
CA ASN A 10 31.14 21.97 36.20
C ASN A 10 31.46 21.87 34.69
N SER A 11 32.63 21.36 34.32
CA SER A 11 32.94 21.08 32.91
C SER A 11 32.55 19.66 32.52
N VAL A 12 31.24 19.38 32.43
CA VAL A 12 30.78 18.15 31.76
C VAL A 12 31.13 18.29 30.27
N GLN A 13 32.23 17.67 29.86
CA GLN A 13 32.57 17.52 28.45
C GLN A 13 31.48 16.65 27.79
N PRO A 14 31.01 16.97 26.58
CA PRO A 14 30.14 16.04 25.86
C PRO A 14 30.88 14.71 25.73
N ILE A 15 30.25 13.66 26.26
CA ILE A 15 30.75 12.30 26.12
C ILE A 15 30.75 12.04 24.60
N GLY A 16 31.92 11.82 24.02
CA GLY A 16 32.05 11.51 22.60
C GLY A 16 31.24 10.26 22.24
N GLU A 17 30.98 10.08 20.95
CA GLU A 17 30.28 8.91 20.43
C GLU A 17 30.97 7.60 20.89
N ILE A 18 30.24 6.78 21.66
CA ILE A 18 30.72 5.45 22.08
C ILE A 18 30.14 4.42 21.11
N GLY A 19 30.92 4.06 20.09
CA GLY A 19 30.56 3.03 19.12
C GLY A 19 30.81 1.63 19.67
N ILE A 20 29.79 0.98 20.22
CA ILE A 20 29.90 -0.37 20.85
C ILE A 20 29.83 -1.50 19.82
N PHE A 21 29.23 -1.24 18.66
CA PHE A 21 28.91 -2.27 17.64
C PHE A 21 29.31 -1.86 16.22
N ASN A 22 30.34 -1.04 16.08
CA ASN A 22 30.81 -0.60 14.76
C ASN A 22 31.23 -1.81 13.91
N ASP A 23 30.80 -1.81 12.64
CA ASP A 23 31.09 -2.86 11.64
C ASP A 23 30.69 -4.30 12.01
N SER A 24 29.82 -4.47 13.00
CA SER A 24 29.37 -5.78 13.47
C SER A 24 28.16 -6.29 12.68
N GLN A 25 28.11 -7.60 12.41
CA GLN A 25 26.95 -8.26 11.82
C GLN A 25 26.43 -9.38 12.73
N GLY A 26 25.11 -9.51 12.88
CA GLY A 26 24.49 -10.63 13.60
C GLY A 26 24.47 -10.51 15.13
N ILE A 27 24.13 -9.33 15.68
CA ILE A 27 24.04 -9.13 17.13
C ILE A 27 22.69 -9.64 17.66
N THR A 28 22.73 -10.49 18.68
CA THR A 28 21.54 -10.97 19.42
C THR A 28 21.65 -10.56 20.88
N ILE A 29 20.63 -9.88 21.40
CA ILE A 29 20.56 -9.43 22.78
C ILE A 29 19.33 -10.09 23.42
N ASN A 30 19.54 -11.00 24.36
CA ASN A 30 18.46 -11.66 25.08
C ASN A 30 18.18 -10.94 26.40
N GLU A 31 16.90 -10.79 26.75
CA GLU A 31 16.43 -10.28 28.05
C GLU A 31 17.10 -8.95 28.49
N SER A 32 17.12 -7.94 27.62
CA SER A 32 17.70 -6.62 27.93
C SER A 32 16.75 -5.48 27.63
N GLU A 33 16.92 -4.37 28.37
CA GLU A 33 16.19 -3.12 28.14
C GLU A 33 17.11 -2.09 27.49
N ILE A 34 16.79 -1.66 26.26
CA ILE A 34 17.56 -0.65 25.52
C ILE A 34 16.79 0.67 25.56
N ASN A 35 17.31 1.65 26.29
CA ASN A 35 16.74 2.99 26.35
C ASN A 35 17.47 3.93 25.37
N VAL A 36 16.98 4.01 24.13
CA VAL A 36 17.52 4.91 23.09
C VAL A 36 16.77 6.24 23.12
N ALA A 37 17.42 7.31 23.58
CA ALA A 37 16.90 8.67 23.53
C ALA A 37 17.27 9.33 22.18
N GLY A 38 16.64 8.86 21.11
CA GLY A 38 16.87 9.33 19.74
C GLY A 38 16.14 8.41 18.77
N ARG A 39 15.26 8.96 17.93
CA ARG A 39 14.33 8.16 17.10
C ARG A 39 15.08 7.33 16.06
N ASP A 40 15.15 6.03 16.27
CA ASP A 40 15.50 5.07 15.22
C ASP A 40 14.26 4.24 14.82
N ILE A 41 13.85 4.40 13.56
CA ILE A 41 12.76 3.62 12.95
C ILE A 41 13.38 2.38 12.32
N TYR A 42 13.15 1.22 12.91
CA TYR A 42 13.50 -0.07 12.32
C TYR A 42 12.47 -0.42 11.23
N LYS A 43 12.92 -0.51 9.97
CA LYS A 43 12.10 -1.07 8.88
C LYS A 43 12.16 -2.60 8.95
N THR A 44 11.10 -3.21 9.46
CA THR A 44 10.93 -4.66 9.48
C THR A 44 10.57 -5.17 8.09
N TYR A 45 11.45 -5.97 7.48
CA TYR A 45 11.14 -6.74 6.27
C TYR A 45 10.64 -8.13 6.66
N ASN A 46 9.36 -8.41 6.44
CA ASN A 46 8.83 -9.77 6.57
C ASN A 46 9.21 -10.58 5.32
N TYR A 47 10.13 -11.54 5.47
CA TYR A 47 10.45 -12.49 4.39
C TYR A 47 9.28 -13.47 4.22
N VAL A 48 8.45 -13.22 3.20
CA VAL A 48 7.39 -14.15 2.79
C VAL A 48 8.02 -15.18 1.86
N SER A 49 8.02 -16.45 2.26
CA SER A 49 8.43 -17.55 1.39
C SER A 49 7.58 -17.55 0.11
N LYS A 50 8.20 -17.82 -1.05
CA LYS A 50 7.51 -17.84 -2.36
C LYS A 50 6.20 -18.66 -2.39
N ASP A 51 6.13 -19.74 -1.61
CA ASP A 51 4.92 -20.57 -1.52
C ASP A 51 3.75 -19.88 -0.80
N LYS A 52 4.04 -19.03 0.20
CA LYS A 52 3.04 -18.22 0.90
C LYS A 52 2.55 -17.06 0.04
N GLU A 53 3.47 -16.45 -0.71
CA GLU A 53 3.15 -15.41 -1.69
C GLU A 53 2.22 -15.97 -2.78
N LYS A 54 2.55 -17.15 -3.34
CA LYS A 54 1.71 -17.81 -4.34
C LYS A 54 0.31 -18.13 -3.82
N LYS A 55 0.20 -18.69 -2.60
CA LYS A 55 -1.10 -18.96 -1.98
C LYS A 55 -1.93 -17.69 -1.75
N LEU A 56 -1.28 -16.58 -1.40
CA LEU A 56 -1.96 -15.31 -1.23
C LEU A 56 -2.45 -14.76 -2.57
N ILE A 57 -1.63 -14.83 -3.62
CA ILE A 57 -2.00 -14.43 -4.97
C ILE A 57 -3.16 -15.29 -5.48
N ASP A 58 -3.09 -16.62 -5.31
CA ASP A 58 -4.14 -17.54 -5.71
C ASP A 58 -5.45 -17.31 -4.93
N TRP A 59 -5.36 -16.92 -3.65
CA TRP A 59 -6.52 -16.57 -2.84
C TRP A 59 -7.15 -15.23 -3.26
N LEU A 60 -6.35 -14.27 -3.69
CA LEU A 60 -6.80 -12.98 -4.21
C LEU A 60 -7.20 -13.03 -5.69
N ALA A 61 -6.88 -14.11 -6.39
CA ALA A 61 -7.16 -14.25 -7.81
C ALA A 61 -8.67 -14.23 -8.03
N ALA A 62 -9.11 -13.29 -8.88
CA ALA A 62 -10.51 -13.23 -9.26
C ALA A 62 -10.89 -14.49 -10.06
N PRO A 63 -12.12 -15.03 -9.88
CA PRO A 63 -12.62 -16.12 -10.70
C PRO A 63 -12.67 -15.71 -12.17
N ASP A 64 -12.44 -16.67 -13.07
CA ASP A 64 -12.50 -16.41 -14.51
C ASP A 64 -13.93 -16.04 -14.94
N CYS A 65 -14.15 -14.76 -15.21
CA CYS A 65 -15.42 -14.20 -15.66
C CYS A 65 -15.66 -14.38 -17.17
N SER A 66 -14.73 -14.99 -17.91
CA SER A 66 -14.80 -15.13 -19.37
C SER A 66 -16.08 -15.82 -19.83
N ALA A 67 -16.49 -16.90 -19.16
CA ALA A 67 -17.69 -17.65 -19.51
C ALA A 67 -18.97 -16.81 -19.37
N ASN A 68 -19.05 -15.98 -18.31
CA ASN A 68 -20.17 -15.07 -18.12
C ASN A 68 -20.18 -13.94 -19.15
N PHE A 69 -19.01 -13.42 -19.51
CA PHE A 69 -18.87 -12.41 -20.55
C PHE A 69 -19.31 -12.95 -21.92
N VAL A 70 -18.84 -14.15 -22.30
CA VAL A 70 -19.23 -14.80 -23.56
C VAL A 70 -20.73 -15.07 -23.60
N ALA A 71 -21.30 -15.65 -22.54
CA ALA A 71 -22.75 -15.92 -22.49
C ALA A 71 -23.60 -14.63 -22.52
N ALA A 72 -23.11 -13.54 -21.93
CA ALA A 72 -23.78 -12.24 -21.99
C ALA A 72 -23.64 -11.58 -23.37
N SER A 73 -22.49 -11.72 -24.01
CA SER A 73 -22.20 -11.27 -25.38
C SER A 73 -23.07 -12.00 -26.39
N ASP A 74 -23.16 -13.33 -26.30
CA ASP A 74 -23.95 -14.18 -27.21
C ASP A 74 -25.46 -13.88 -27.12
N LYS A 75 -25.94 -13.45 -25.95
CA LYS A 75 -27.34 -13.05 -25.73
C LYS A 75 -27.61 -11.58 -26.10
N ARG A 76 -26.59 -10.81 -26.45
CA ARG A 76 -26.73 -9.37 -26.74
C ARG A 76 -27.31 -9.20 -28.14
N VAL A 77 -28.51 -8.63 -28.22
CA VAL A 77 -29.12 -8.26 -29.51
C VAL A 77 -28.30 -7.12 -30.14
N THR A 78 -27.92 -7.27 -31.41
CA THR A 78 -27.14 -6.28 -32.17
C THR A 78 -27.73 -4.88 -32.03
N GLY A 79 -26.94 -3.92 -31.55
CA GLY A 79 -27.36 -2.53 -31.29
C GLY A 79 -27.75 -2.24 -29.84
N THR A 80 -27.94 -3.26 -28.99
CA THR A 80 -28.21 -3.07 -27.56
C THR A 80 -27.00 -2.46 -26.86
N GLY A 81 -27.21 -1.36 -26.15
CA GLY A 81 -26.15 -0.64 -25.45
C GLY A 81 -25.29 0.27 -26.34
N LYS A 82 -25.58 0.40 -27.65
CA LYS A 82 -24.92 1.45 -28.46
C LYS A 82 -25.22 2.85 -27.93
N TRP A 83 -26.45 3.08 -27.48
CA TRP A 83 -26.90 4.36 -26.94
C TRP A 83 -26.05 4.86 -25.77
N VAL A 84 -25.49 3.97 -24.93
CA VAL A 84 -24.61 4.40 -23.82
C VAL A 84 -23.17 4.64 -24.27
N LEU A 85 -22.72 3.95 -25.33
CA LEU A 85 -21.39 4.14 -25.90
C LEU A 85 -21.28 5.41 -26.76
N GLU A 86 -22.42 5.87 -27.28
CA GLU A 86 -22.56 7.13 -28.02
C GLU A 86 -22.92 8.30 -27.09
N ASP A 87 -23.18 8.03 -25.80
CA ASP A 87 -23.57 9.05 -24.84
C ASP A 87 -22.40 10.02 -24.55
N PRO A 88 -22.63 11.34 -24.56
CA PRO A 88 -21.60 12.33 -24.26
C PRO A 88 -20.91 12.13 -22.91
N ILE A 89 -21.62 11.62 -21.90
CA ILE A 89 -21.10 11.35 -20.55
C ILE A 89 -20.07 10.21 -20.62
N TYR A 90 -20.35 9.16 -21.39
CA TYR A 90 -19.41 8.06 -21.61
C TYR A 90 -18.18 8.52 -22.39
N LEU A 91 -18.38 9.30 -23.45
CA LEU A 91 -17.29 9.82 -24.28
C LEU A 91 -16.39 10.80 -23.53
N ASP A 92 -16.94 11.63 -22.64
CA ASP A 92 -16.18 12.51 -21.77
C ASP A 92 -15.40 11.72 -20.70
N TRP A 93 -16.03 10.70 -20.11
CA TRP A 93 -15.35 9.79 -19.18
C TRP A 93 -14.17 9.08 -19.85
N LEU A 94 -14.34 8.60 -21.08
CA LEU A 94 -13.32 7.87 -21.85
C LEU A 94 -12.10 8.74 -22.19
N LYS A 95 -12.30 10.05 -22.38
CA LYS A 95 -11.24 11.01 -22.69
C LYS A 95 -10.44 11.47 -21.45
N LYS A 96 -10.84 11.08 -20.24
CA LYS A 96 -10.13 11.47 -19.01
C LYS A 96 -8.91 10.58 -18.80
N ASP A 97 -7.73 11.18 -18.83
CA ASP A 97 -6.46 10.46 -18.84
C ASP A 97 -6.14 9.67 -17.56
N LYS A 98 -6.77 9.95 -16.39
CA LYS A 98 -6.47 9.25 -15.12
C LYS A 98 -7.66 9.17 -14.15
N GLY A 99 -8.00 7.94 -13.72
CA GLY A 99 -8.73 7.66 -12.47
C GLY A 99 -10.23 7.96 -12.44
N SER A 100 -10.90 8.09 -13.60
CA SER A 100 -12.33 8.40 -13.65
C SER A 100 -13.18 7.13 -13.41
N ILE A 101 -14.24 7.24 -12.59
CA ILE A 101 -15.25 6.18 -12.37
C ILE A 101 -16.54 6.59 -13.09
N LEU A 102 -17.05 5.71 -13.95
CA LEU A 102 -18.38 5.85 -14.56
C LEU A 102 -19.38 4.96 -13.82
N TRP A 103 -20.41 5.56 -13.23
CA TRP A 103 -21.42 4.84 -12.45
C TRP A 103 -22.73 4.71 -13.24
N ILE A 104 -23.09 3.47 -13.64
CA ILE A 104 -24.32 3.18 -14.39
C ILE A 104 -25.36 2.55 -13.44
N GLN A 105 -26.45 3.28 -13.18
CA GLN A 105 -27.56 2.78 -12.36
C GLN A 105 -28.73 2.27 -13.20
N GLY A 106 -29.44 1.28 -12.68
CA GLY A 106 -30.64 0.73 -13.29
C GLY A 106 -31.31 -0.31 -12.40
N LYS A 107 -32.59 -0.58 -12.62
CA LYS A 107 -33.39 -1.56 -11.86
C LYS A 107 -32.81 -2.98 -11.96
N ALA A 108 -33.11 -3.87 -11.02
CA ALA A 108 -32.74 -5.29 -11.14
C ALA A 108 -33.26 -5.85 -12.47
N GLY A 109 -32.44 -6.66 -13.16
CA GLY A 109 -32.78 -7.19 -14.49
C GLY A 109 -32.64 -6.21 -15.67
N SER A 110 -32.20 -4.97 -15.45
CA SER A 110 -32.04 -3.96 -16.52
C SER A 110 -30.86 -4.18 -17.48
N GLY A 111 -30.25 -5.38 -17.48
CA GLY A 111 -29.17 -5.71 -18.41
C GLY A 111 -27.85 -4.96 -18.20
N LYS A 112 -27.59 -4.36 -17.02
CA LYS A 112 -26.32 -3.65 -16.73
C LYS A 112 -25.08 -4.51 -17.01
N THR A 113 -25.15 -5.80 -16.67
CA THR A 113 -24.07 -6.77 -16.92
C THR A 113 -23.83 -7.03 -18.42
N CYS A 114 -24.82 -6.81 -19.29
CA CYS A 114 -24.66 -6.92 -20.75
C CYS A 114 -24.14 -5.61 -21.40
N LEU A 115 -24.06 -4.50 -20.66
CA LEU A 115 -23.54 -3.24 -21.18
C LEU A 115 -22.00 -3.20 -21.16
N LEU A 116 -21.38 -3.95 -20.23
CA LEU A 116 -19.93 -4.09 -20.03
C LEU A 116 -19.38 -5.30 -20.78
#